data_AF-A0A3B9AA76-F1
#
_entry.id   AF-A0A3B9AA76-F1
#
_cell.length_a   1.000
_cell.length_b   1.000
_cell.length_c   1.000
_cell.angle_alpha   90.00
_cell.angle_beta   90.00
_cell.angle_gamma   90.00
#
_symmetry.space_group_name_H-M   'P 1'
#
loop_
_entity.id
_entity.type
_entity.pdbx_description
1 polymer ?
#
loop_
_entity_poly.entity_id
_entity_poly.type
_entity_poly.pdbx_seq_one_letter_code
_entity_poly.pdbx_strand_id
1 'polypeptide(L)' 'MKNGVRVLGLAPGFVPTNMAANALGATEVEKLVVSRALNKRLIETEEIGRFVAFLATNKAGFVTEETLVMDGGLRPSL' A
#
# COMPACT_ATOMS: atom_id res chain seq x y z
N MET A 1 0.75 -25.03 2.18
CA MET A 1 -0.39 -24.52 1.38
C MET A 1 -1.40 -25.64 1.10
N LYS A 2 -2.42 -25.82 1.94
CA LYS A 2 -3.50 -26.77 1.65
C LYS A 2 -4.48 -26.09 0.67
N ASN A 3 -4.82 -26.75 -0.43
CA ASN A 3 -5.87 -26.39 -1.40
C ASN A 3 -5.53 -25.36 -2.50
N GLY A 4 -4.26 -25.04 -2.77
CA GLY A 4 -3.91 -24.09 -3.85
C GLY A 4 -4.33 -22.64 -3.59
N VAL A 5 -4.61 -22.30 -2.33
CA VAL A 5 -4.92 -20.94 -1.88
C VAL A 5 -3.62 -20.17 -1.67
N ARG A 6 -3.54 -18.98 -2.26
CA ARG A 6 -2.46 -18.02 -2.01
C ARG A 6 -2.85 -17.09 -0.87
N VAL A 7 -1.89 -16.79 0.01
CA VAL A 7 -2.08 -15.87 1.13
C VAL A 7 -1.09 -14.72 0.96
N LEU A 8 -1.59 -13.49 1.01
CA LEU A 8 -0.80 -12.28 0.78
C LEU A 8 -1.15 -11.23 1.82
N GLY A 9 -0.14 -10.56 2.35
CA GLY A 9 -0.30 -9.31 3.09
C GLY A 9 -0.12 -8.12 2.16
N LEU A 10 -0.90 -7.07 2.36
CA LEU A 10 -0.67 -5.77 1.72
C LEU A 10 -0.49 -4.71 2.81
N ALA A 11 0.65 -4.03 2.77
CA ALA A 11 1.00 -2.95 3.67
C ALA A 11 1.07 -1.64 2.87
N PRO A 12 -0.06 -0.93 2.69
CA PRO A 12 -0.06 0.37 2.02
C PRO A 12 0.59 1.44 2.90
N GLY A 13 1.08 2.50 2.24
CA GLY A 13 1.44 3.75 2.91
C GLY A 13 0.21 4.54 3.39
N PHE A 14 0.35 5.85 3.56
CA PHE A 14 -0.75 6.70 4.00
C PHE A 14 -1.80 6.87 2.90
N VAL A 15 -3.05 6.54 3.24
CA VAL A 15 -4.22 6.58 2.36
C VAL A 15 -5.23 7.58 2.92
N PRO A 16 -5.77 8.52 2.10
CA PRO A 16 -6.76 9.51 2.55
C PRO A 16 -8.14 8.87 2.75
N THR A 17 -8.31 8.15 3.86
CA THR A 17 -9.57 7.50 4.26
C THR A 17 -10.20 8.21 5.45
N ASN A 18 -11.50 7.97 5.69
CA ASN A 18 -12.18 8.47 6.89
C ASN A 18 -11.48 8.05 8.19
N MET A 19 -10.87 6.86 8.23
CA MET A 19 -10.06 6.38 9.36
C MET A 19 -8.85 7.29 9.61
N ALA A 20 -8.23 7.76 8.54
CA ALA A 20 -7.05 8.61 8.60
C ALA A 20 -7.38 10.11 8.65
N ALA A 21 -8.66 10.50 8.62
CA ALA A 21 -9.08 11.90 8.56
C ALA A 21 -8.53 12.74 9.73
N ASN A 22 -8.48 12.17 10.94
CA ASN A 22 -7.91 12.83 12.12
C ASN A 22 -6.38 12.96 12.08
N ALA A 23 -5.71 12.16 11.25
CA ALA A 23 -4.25 12.15 11.11
C ALA A 23 -3.76 12.91 9.86
N LEU A 24 -4.57 12.99 8.79
CA LEU A 24 -4.20 13.51 7.46
C LEU A 24 -4.93 14.80 7.05
N GLY A 25 -5.80 15.38 7.88
CA GLY A 25 -6.49 16.64 7.54
C GLY A 25 -5.57 17.86 7.62
N ALA A 26 -4.85 18.19 6.54
CA ALA A 26 -3.94 19.35 6.44
C ALA A 26 -2.95 19.46 7.62
N THR A 27 -2.55 18.32 8.16
CA THR A 27 -1.69 18.21 9.32
C THR A 27 -0.23 18.26 8.89
N GLU A 28 0.66 18.69 9.78
CA GLU A 28 2.11 18.54 9.58
C GLU A 28 2.52 17.08 9.28
N VAL A 29 1.69 16.09 9.67
CA VAL A 29 1.90 14.68 9.37
C VAL A 29 1.80 14.40 7.87
N GLU A 30 0.79 14.92 7.18
CA GLU A 30 0.66 14.74 5.73
C GLU A 30 1.87 15.33 5.00
N LYS A 31 2.25 16.58 5.33
CA LYS A 31 3.43 17.23 4.76
C LYS A 31 4.72 16.44 5.04
N LEU A 32 4.87 15.90 6.24
CA LEU A 32 6.01 15.08 6.61
C LEU A 32 6.05 13.78 5.79
N VAL A 33 4.92 13.10 5.66
CA VAL A 33 4.82 11.86 4.86
C VAL A 33 5.13 12.15 3.40
N VAL A 34 4.51 13.17 2.82
CA VAL A 34 4.72 13.58 1.43
C VAL A 34 6.17 13.97 1.18
N SER A 35 6.81 14.72 2.09
CA SER A 35 8.20 15.13 1.92
C SER A 35 9.18 13.96 1.98
N ARG A 36 8.88 12.91 2.77
CA ARG A 36 9.75 11.74 2.95
C ARG A 36 9.55 10.68 1.87
N ALA A 37 8.31 10.43 1.44
CA ALA A 37 8.02 9.48 0.37
C ALA A 37 8.78 9.86 -0.93
N LEU A 38 9.28 8.86 -1.66
CA LEU A 38 9.96 9.11 -2.95
C LEU A 38 8.97 9.63 -4.00
N ASN A 39 7.74 9.14 -3.97
CA ASN A 39 6.68 9.56 -4.91
C ASN A 39 6.09 10.94 -4.63
N LYS A 40 6.43 11.58 -3.51
CA LYS A 40 5.99 12.94 -3.14
C LYS A 40 4.47 13.15 -3.14
N ARG A 41 3.72 12.11 -2.79
CA ARG A 41 2.26 12.15 -2.64
C ARG A 41 1.76 10.99 -1.78
N LEU A 42 0.52 11.10 -1.33
CA LEU A 42 -0.22 9.98 -0.76
C LEU A 42 -0.64 9.00 -1.86
N ILE A 43 -0.92 7.76 -1.47
CA ILE A 43 -1.46 6.75 -2.38
C ILE A 43 -2.98 6.91 -2.50
N GLU A 44 -3.49 6.78 -3.72
CA GLU A 44 -4.93 6.79 -3.97
C GLU A 44 -5.55 5.41 -3.69
N THR A 45 -6.77 5.38 -3.19
CA THR A 45 -7.50 4.14 -2.89
C THR A 45 -7.60 3.21 -4.11
N GLU A 46 -7.75 3.78 -5.29
CA GLU A 46 -7.89 3.06 -6.56
C GLU A 46 -6.57 2.42 -6.99
N GLU A 47 -5.42 2.98 -6.61
CA GLU A 47 -4.11 2.37 -6.88
C GLU A 47 -3.96 1.05 -6.10
N ILE A 48 -4.38 1.07 -4.84
CA ILE A 48 -4.43 -0.13 -3.98
C ILE A 48 -5.39 -1.16 -4.60
N GLY A 49 -6.60 -0.73 -4.98
CA GLY A 49 -7.60 -1.59 -5.60
C GLY A 49 -7.10 -2.27 -6.87
N ARG A 50 -6.46 -1.51 -7.77
CA ARG A 50 -5.87 -2.06 -9.00
C ARG A 50 -4.77 -3.08 -8.71
N PHE A 51 -3.92 -2.82 -7.72
CA PHE A 51 -2.85 -3.75 -7.35
C PHE A 51 -3.40 -5.05 -6.75
N VAL A 52 -4.36 -4.95 -5.82
CA VAL A 52 -5.05 -6.13 -5.26
C VAL A 52 -5.76 -6.92 -6.35
N ALA A 53 -6.43 -6.25 -7.29
CA ALA A 53 -7.07 -6.90 -8.42
C ALA A 53 -6.07 -7.68 -9.29
N PHE A 54 -4.88 -7.13 -9.55
CA PHE A 54 -3.80 -7.85 -10.23
C PHE A 54 -3.35 -9.09 -9.43
N LEU A 55 -3.15 -8.94 -8.11
CA LEU A 55 -2.75 -10.04 -7.23
C LEU A 55 -3.78 -11.17 -7.18
N ALA A 56 -5.05 -10.90 -7.48
CA ALA A 56 -6.09 -11.92 -7.58
C ALA A 56 -6.04 -12.73 -8.89
N THR A 57 -5.33 -12.26 -9.91
CA THR A 57 -5.23 -12.96 -11.21
C THR A 57 -4.24 -14.13 -11.19
N ASN A 58 -4.32 -14.99 -12.21
CA ASN A 58 -3.34 -16.05 -12.46
C ASN A 58 -1.94 -15.52 -12.83
N LYS A 59 -1.83 -14.26 -13.29
CA LYS A 59 -0.54 -13.62 -13.63
C LYS A 59 0.35 -13.41 -12.40
N ALA A 60 -0.27 -13.28 -11.22
CA ALA A 60 0.43 -13.22 -9.94
C ALA A 60 0.53 -14.61 -9.26
N GLY A 61 0.38 -15.70 -10.03
CA GLY A 61 0.24 -17.05 -9.49
C GLY A 61 1.43 -17.57 -8.69
N PHE A 62 2.61 -16.96 -8.83
CA PHE A 62 3.82 -17.32 -8.09
C PHE A 62 4.07 -16.45 -6.85
N VAL A 63 3.14 -15.56 -6.49
CA VAL A 63 3.25 -14.69 -5.31
C VAL A 63 2.33 -15.23 -4.22
N THR A 64 2.93 -15.68 -3.11
CA THR A 64 2.24 -16.16 -1.89
C THR A 64 3.17 -16.07 -0.70
N GLU A 65 2.60 -16.03 0.51
CA GLU A 65 3.30 -15.97 1.80
C GLU A 65 4.15 -14.71 2.00
N GLU A 66 3.88 -13.67 1.21
CA GLU A 66 4.60 -12.41 1.25
C GLU A 66 3.72 -11.25 1.70
N THR A 67 4.34 -10.28 2.37
CA THR A 67 3.74 -8.97 2.65
C THR A 67 4.33 -7.95 1.69
N LEU A 68 3.49 -7.43 0.80
CA LEU A 68 3.89 -6.47 -0.22
C LEU A 68 3.70 -5.06 0.35
N VAL A 69 4.75 -4.24 0.32
CA VAL A 69 4.70 -2.86 0.76
C VAL A 69 4.42 -1.94 -0.42
N MET A 70 3.40 -1.10 -0.29
CA MET A 70 2.98 -0.15 -1.32
C MET A 70 2.88 1.26 -0.72
N ASP A 71 4.02 1.86 -0.40
CA ASP A 71 4.12 3.09 0.38
C ASP A 71 4.77 4.26 -0.35
N GLY A 72 5.04 4.11 -1.66
CA GLY A 72 5.68 5.15 -2.46
C GLY A 72 7.12 5.47 -2.03
N GLY A 73 7.81 4.52 -1.39
CA GLY A 73 9.18 4.69 -0.90
C GLY A 73 9.27 5.50 0.38
N LEU A 74 8.24 5.46 1.22
CA LEU A 74 8.23 6.14 2.51
C LEU A 74 9.20 5.48 3.50
N ARG A 75 9.20 4.15 3.55
CA ARG A 75 10.16 3.40 4.37
C ARG A 75 11.47 3.17 3.59
N PRO A 76 12.63 3.22 4.27
CA PRO A 76 13.88 2.73 3.69
C PRO A 76 13.77 1.23 3.40
N SER A 77 14.25 0.79 2.24
CA SER A 77 14.28 -0.62 1.83
C SER A 77 15.70 -1.13 1.57
N LEU A 78 16.71 -0.42 2.09
CA LEU A 78 18.13 -0.76 2.03
C LEU A 78 18.69 -0.90 3.45
#